data_AF-A0A8J4B952-F1
#
_entry.id   AF-A0A8J4B952-F1
#
_cell.length_a   1.000
_cell.length_b   1.000
_cell.length_c   1.000
_cell.angle_alpha   90.00
_cell.angle_beta   90.00
_cell.angle_gamma   90.00
#
_symmetry.space_group_name_H-M   'P 1'
#
loop_
_entity.id
_entity.type
_entity.pdbx_description
1 polymer ?
#
loop_
_entity_poly.entity_id
_entity_poly.type
_entity_poly.pdbx_seq_one_letter_code
_entity_poly.pdbx_strand_id
1 'polypeptide(L)'
;GLQLVLSLGPTPAAALLVPRRLGGLPRGQAQALDALEILDGPGSAGLSARLEFGALKMAAEGAAAAAAVTTSTPVTPPLSPVGTSGPVSQTAFLHALGIKTRLKWLASPGSNPAEAVALVAGYVRLLDGSEECGMEVSYQVIAIHQAGLRELGGFLRVRDTKCGI
;
A
#
# COMPACT_ATOMS: atom_id res chain seq x y z
N GLY A 1 -16.00 11.44 0.34
CA GLY A 1 -15.74 10.00 0.54
C GLY A 1 -14.27 9.79 0.86
N LEU A 2 -13.92 8.68 1.50
CA LEU A 2 -12.54 8.25 1.72
C LEU A 2 -12.18 7.23 0.63
N GLN A 3 -11.06 7.42 -0.06
CA GLN A 3 -10.51 6.42 -0.96
C GLN A 3 -9.15 5.97 -0.43
N LEU A 4 -9.02 4.66 -0.21
CA LEU A 4 -7.78 4.00 0.21
C LEU A 4 -7.18 3.31 -1.00
N VAL A 5 -5.90 3.56 -1.25
CA VAL A 5 -5.14 2.85 -2.29
C VAL A 5 -4.03 2.05 -1.61
N LEU A 6 -4.06 0.73 -1.83
CA LEU A 6 -3.01 -0.21 -1.41
C LEU A 6 -2.16 -0.53 -2.63
N SER A 7 -0.85 -0.28 -2.56
CA SER A 7 0.07 -0.74 -3.62
C SER A 7 0.69 -2.07 -3.24
N LEU A 8 0.68 -3.02 -4.18
CA LEU A 8 1.53 -4.21 -4.10
C LEU A 8 2.99 -3.75 -4.28
N GLY A 9 3.83 -3.87 -3.26
CA GLY A 9 5.28 -3.94 -3.50
C GLY A 9 5.66 -5.31 -4.05
N PRO A 10 6.96 -5.56 -4.32
CA PRO A 10 7.40 -6.87 -4.80
C PRO A 10 6.90 -7.96 -3.84
N THR A 11 6.07 -8.86 -4.36
CA THR A 11 5.68 -10.06 -3.63
C THR A 11 6.79 -11.10 -3.83
N PRO A 12 7.12 -11.92 -2.82
CA PRO A 12 8.02 -13.05 -3.00
C PRO A 12 7.61 -13.95 -4.18
N ALA A 13 6.31 -14.04 -4.49
CA ALA A 13 5.80 -14.76 -5.66
C ALA A 13 6.22 -14.13 -7.01
N ALA A 14 6.12 -12.80 -7.16
CA ALA A 14 6.62 -12.09 -8.35
C ALA A 14 8.14 -12.15 -8.45
N ALA A 15 8.83 -12.10 -7.31
CA ALA A 15 10.29 -12.27 -7.22
C ALA A 15 10.74 -13.73 -7.39
N LEU A 16 9.86 -14.73 -7.41
CA LEU A 16 10.21 -16.15 -7.62
C LEU A 16 9.91 -16.63 -9.06
N LEU A 17 9.01 -15.96 -9.78
CA LEU A 17 8.66 -16.33 -11.15
C LEU A 17 9.71 -15.90 -12.18
N VAL A 18 10.37 -14.75 -11.98
CA VAL A 18 11.38 -14.22 -12.91
C VAL A 18 12.78 -14.85 -12.71
N PRO A 19 13.33 -14.99 -11.49
CA PRO A 19 14.71 -15.48 -11.32
C PRO A 19 14.88 -16.98 -11.60
N ARG A 20 13.82 -17.80 -11.44
CA ARG A 20 13.91 -19.25 -11.67
C ARG A 20 14.19 -19.61 -13.13
N ARG A 21 13.87 -18.75 -14.10
CA ARG A 21 14.16 -18.98 -15.52
C ARG A 21 15.46 -18.33 -15.99
N LEU A 22 15.96 -17.34 -15.27
CA LEU A 22 17.16 -16.56 -15.64
C LEU A 22 18.43 -16.96 -14.89
N GLY A 23 18.33 -17.81 -13.85
CA GLY A 23 19.47 -18.22 -13.01
C GLY A 23 20.61 -18.97 -13.73
N GLY A 24 20.41 -19.37 -14.99
CA GLY A 24 21.44 -20.00 -15.83
C GLY A 24 22.09 -19.06 -16.86
N LEU A 25 21.70 -17.78 -16.94
CA LEU A 25 22.12 -16.87 -18.00
C LEU A 25 23.13 -15.80 -17.53
N PRO A 26 24.06 -15.38 -18.40
CA PRO A 26 24.94 -14.24 -18.14
C PRO A 26 24.13 -12.95 -17.87
N ARG A 27 24.58 -12.14 -16.91
CA ARG A 27 23.84 -10.95 -16.42
C ARG A 27 23.35 -9.98 -17.50
N GLY A 28 24.09 -9.82 -18.60
CA GLY A 28 23.69 -8.97 -19.72
C GLY A 28 22.53 -9.53 -20.57
N GLN A 29 22.39 -10.85 -20.67
CA GLN A 29 21.28 -11.50 -21.38
C GLN A 29 20.01 -11.58 -20.52
N ALA A 30 20.15 -11.73 -19.21
CA ALA A 30 19.02 -11.73 -18.30
C ALA A 30 18.23 -10.41 -18.34
N GLN A 31 18.93 -9.27 -18.40
CA GLN A 31 18.30 -7.95 -18.49
C GLN A 31 17.59 -7.70 -19.83
N ALA A 32 18.12 -8.26 -20.93
CA ALA A 32 17.49 -8.14 -22.25
C ALA A 32 16.23 -9.01 -22.38
N LEU A 33 16.20 -10.18 -21.73
CA LEU A 33 15.07 -11.11 -21.76
C LEU A 33 13.93 -10.72 -20.81
N ASP A 34 14.24 -10.03 -19.69
CA ASP A 34 13.24 -9.46 -18.79
C ASP A 34 12.29 -8.48 -19.52
N ALA A 35 12.83 -7.71 -20.48
CA ALA A 35 12.04 -6.82 -21.34
C ALA A 35 11.23 -7.57 -22.42
N LEU A 36 11.63 -8.79 -22.81
CA LEU A 36 10.97 -9.60 -23.84
C LEU A 36 9.87 -10.51 -23.27
N GLU A 37 10.00 -10.99 -22.02
CA GLU A 37 8.97 -11.81 -21.36
C GLU A 37 7.65 -11.06 -21.14
N ILE A 38 7.68 -9.72 -21.03
CA ILE A 38 6.45 -8.90 -20.97
C ILE A 38 5.60 -9.05 -22.25
N LEU A 39 6.25 -9.37 -23.38
CA LEU A 39 5.60 -9.52 -24.69
C LEU A 39 5.37 -11.00 -25.08
N ASP A 40 5.81 -11.96 -24.26
CA ASP A 40 5.59 -13.38 -24.52
C ASP A 40 4.19 -13.79 -24.04
N GLY A 41 3.31 -14.14 -24.97
CA GLY A 41 1.92 -14.50 -24.69
C GLY A 41 1.12 -13.41 -23.98
N PRO A 42 0.89 -12.23 -24.58
CA PRO A 42 0.15 -11.14 -23.94
C PRO A 42 -1.24 -11.60 -23.49
N GLY A 43 -1.58 -11.30 -22.24
CA GLY A 43 -2.82 -11.74 -21.59
C GLY A 43 -2.74 -13.09 -20.87
N SER A 44 -1.62 -13.82 -20.98
CA SER A 44 -1.41 -15.08 -20.24
C SER A 44 -0.88 -14.89 -18.82
N ALA A 45 -0.33 -13.72 -18.51
CA ALA A 45 0.23 -13.37 -17.21
C ALA A 45 -0.40 -12.08 -16.65
N GLY A 46 -0.44 -11.98 -15.31
CA GLY A 46 -0.81 -10.75 -14.61
C GLY A 46 0.34 -9.76 -14.59
N LEU A 47 0.13 -8.56 -15.12
CA LEU A 47 1.10 -7.47 -15.04
C LEU A 47 0.86 -6.65 -13.77
N SER A 48 1.95 -6.23 -13.12
CA SER A 48 1.91 -5.33 -11.97
C SER A 48 2.99 -4.27 -12.08
N ALA A 49 2.72 -3.08 -11.54
CA ALA A 49 3.66 -1.97 -11.52
C ALA A 49 3.68 -1.34 -10.14
N ARG A 50 4.81 -0.72 -9.79
CA ARG A 50 4.93 0.06 -8.56
C ARG A 50 4.09 1.32 -8.65
N LEU A 51 3.45 1.67 -7.54
CA LEU A 51 2.72 2.91 -7.44
C LEU A 51 3.66 4.02 -6.95
N GLU A 52 3.75 5.10 -7.73
CA GLU A 52 4.50 6.29 -7.33
C GLU A 52 3.62 7.22 -6.49
N PHE A 53 3.70 7.07 -5.17
CA PHE A 53 2.87 7.84 -4.22
C PHE A 53 3.08 9.36 -4.31
N GLY A 54 4.29 9.80 -4.63
CA GLY A 54 4.59 11.23 -4.86
C GLY A 54 3.81 11.79 -6.05
N ALA A 55 3.76 11.04 -7.16
CA ALA A 55 2.98 11.43 -8.33
C ALA A 55 1.48 11.44 -8.04
N LEU A 56 0.98 10.45 -7.29
CA LEU A 56 -0.44 10.39 -6.90
C LEU A 56 -0.84 11.59 -6.03
N LYS A 57 0.03 11.97 -5.09
CA LYS A 57 -0.19 13.14 -4.22
C LYS A 57 -0.24 14.43 -5.04
N MET A 58 0.74 14.67 -5.90
CA MET A 58 0.77 15.84 -6.77
C MET A 58 -0.46 15.92 -7.67
N ALA A 59 -0.91 14.78 -8.22
CA ALA A 59 -2.10 14.73 -9.05
C ALA A 59 -3.38 15.08 -8.26
N ALA A 60 -3.53 14.56 -7.04
CA ALA A 60 -4.68 14.86 -6.19
C ALA A 60 -4.75 16.35 -5.79
N GLU A 61 -3.60 16.93 -5.40
CA GLU A 61 -3.49 18.34 -5.04
C GLU A 61 -3.71 19.26 -6.26
N GLY A 62 -3.14 18.89 -7.42
CA GLY A 62 -3.33 19.62 -8.68
C GLY A 62 -4.79 19.61 -9.15
N ALA A 63 -5.48 18.48 -9.04
CA ALA A 63 -6.91 18.37 -9.37
C ALA A 63 -7.77 19.24 -8.44
N ALA A 64 -7.44 19.28 -7.14
CA ALA A 64 -8.12 20.13 -6.17
C ALA A 64 -7.93 21.62 -6.47
N ALA A 65 -6.71 22.02 -6.83
CA ALA A 65 -6.40 23.39 -7.22
C ALA A 65 -7.14 23.80 -8.51
N ALA A 66 -7.18 22.94 -9.51
CA ALA A 66 -7.92 23.19 -10.75
C ALA A 66 -9.42 23.38 -10.51
N ALA A 67 -10.04 22.54 -9.67
CA ALA A 67 -11.45 22.65 -9.33
C ALA A 67 -11.81 23.95 -8.58
N ALA A 68 -10.87 24.49 -7.80
CA ALA A 68 -11.06 25.78 -7.11
C ALA A 68 -11.06 26.98 -8.07
N VAL A 69 -10.36 26.89 -9.20
CA VAL A 69 -10.32 27.97 -10.21
C VAL A 69 -11.60 28.01 -11.05
N THR A 70 -12.19 26.86 -11.36
CA THR A 70 -13.36 26.75 -12.26
C THR A 70 -14.71 27.08 -11.60
N THR A 71 -14.75 27.27 -10.28
CA THR A 71 -16.00 27.49 -9.51
C THR A 71 -16.40 28.97 -9.39
N SER A 72 -15.87 29.85 -10.25
CA SER A 72 -16.24 31.27 -10.32
C SER A 72 -17.60 31.56 -10.98
N THR A 73 -18.43 30.54 -11.25
CA THR A 73 -19.83 30.67 -11.72
C THR A 73 -20.83 30.14 -10.66
N PRO A 74 -21.91 30.88 -10.33
CA PRO A 74 -22.55 30.81 -9.01
C PRO A 74 -23.60 29.68 -8.82
N VAL A 75 -23.60 28.61 -9.62
CA VAL A 75 -24.72 27.64 -9.62
C VAL A 75 -24.37 26.27 -9.01
N THR A 76 -23.09 25.96 -8.81
CA THR A 76 -22.66 24.64 -8.29
C THR A 76 -22.01 24.80 -6.91
N PRO A 77 -22.39 24.01 -5.88
CA PRO A 77 -21.71 24.08 -4.59
C PRO A 77 -20.20 23.81 -4.77
N PRO A 78 -19.32 24.56 -4.09
CA PRO A 78 -17.89 24.39 -4.23
C PRO A 78 -17.49 22.97 -3.81
N LEU A 79 -16.70 22.30 -4.65
CA LEU A 79 -16.07 21.04 -4.30
C LEU A 79 -15.19 21.27 -3.07
N SER A 80 -15.48 20.57 -1.96
CA SER A 80 -14.65 20.65 -0.77
C SER A 80 -13.20 20.33 -1.12
N PRO A 81 -12.21 21.13 -0.66
CA PRO A 81 -10.82 20.91 -0.98
C PRO A 81 -10.41 19.48 -0.63
N VAL A 82 -9.61 18.85 -1.49
CA VAL A 82 -9.10 17.50 -1.27
C VAL A 82 -7.74 17.59 -0.58
N GLY A 83 -7.48 16.70 0.36
CA GLY A 83 -6.20 16.51 1.02
C GLY A 83 -5.71 15.08 0.87
N THR A 84 -4.43 14.88 1.15
CA THR A 84 -3.79 13.56 1.15
C THR A 84 -3.11 13.29 2.49
N SER A 85 -3.19 12.04 2.96
CA SER A 85 -2.47 11.56 4.15
C SER A 85 -1.65 10.32 3.80
N GLY A 86 -0.42 10.24 4.32
CA GLY A 86 0.56 9.22 3.98
C GLY A 86 1.59 9.67 2.91
N PRO A 87 2.30 8.74 2.27
CA PRO A 87 2.20 7.29 2.44
C PRO A 87 2.68 6.82 3.83
N VAL A 88 2.09 5.74 4.34
CA VAL A 88 2.55 5.02 5.55
C VAL A 88 2.75 3.55 5.19
N SER A 89 3.62 2.83 5.92
CA SER A 89 3.74 1.38 5.71
C SER A 89 2.45 0.66 6.11
N GLN A 90 2.18 -0.48 5.49
CA GLN A 90 1.05 -1.34 5.83
C GLN A 90 1.07 -1.73 7.31
N THR A 91 2.24 -2.09 7.83
CA THR A 91 2.42 -2.47 9.24
C THR A 91 2.05 -1.33 10.18
N ALA A 92 2.55 -0.12 9.93
CA ALA A 92 2.22 1.05 10.73
C ALA A 92 0.71 1.36 10.70
N PHE A 93 0.11 1.30 9.50
CA PHE A 93 -1.32 1.53 9.30
C PHE A 93 -2.18 0.52 10.06
N LEU A 94 -1.91 -0.79 9.89
CA LEU A 94 -2.68 -1.85 10.53
C LEU A 94 -2.51 -1.85 12.05
N HIS A 95 -1.31 -1.55 12.56
CA HIS A 95 -1.10 -1.36 13.99
C HIS A 95 -1.90 -0.19 14.55
N ALA A 96 -1.89 0.96 13.86
CA ALA A 96 -2.68 2.12 14.26
C ALA A 96 -4.20 1.86 14.23
N LEU A 97 -4.66 0.91 13.41
CA LEU A 97 -6.05 0.42 13.42
C LEU A 97 -6.36 -0.63 14.49
N GLY A 98 -5.36 -1.08 15.26
CA GLY A 98 -5.56 -2.04 16.35
C GLY A 98 -5.66 -3.50 15.90
N ILE A 99 -5.04 -3.89 14.78
CA ILE A 99 -5.06 -5.26 14.25
C ILE A 99 -4.64 -6.32 15.29
N LYS A 100 -3.70 -5.99 16.18
CA LYS A 100 -3.26 -6.89 17.27
C LYS A 100 -4.38 -7.21 18.26
N THR A 101 -5.19 -6.21 18.60
CA THR A 101 -6.36 -6.41 19.49
C THR A 101 -7.38 -7.30 18.81
N ARG A 102 -7.61 -7.07 17.50
CA ARG A 102 -8.52 -7.91 16.71
C ARG A 102 -8.04 -9.36 16.63
N LEU A 103 -6.75 -9.59 16.41
CA LEU A 103 -6.15 -10.93 16.41
C LEU A 103 -6.43 -11.66 17.72
N LYS A 104 -6.16 -11.01 18.86
CA LYS A 104 -6.40 -11.60 20.19
C LYS A 104 -7.86 -11.99 20.39
N TRP A 105 -8.78 -11.16 19.93
CA TRP A 105 -10.21 -11.43 20.05
C TRP A 105 -10.64 -12.61 19.18
N LEU A 106 -10.13 -12.71 17.95
CA LEU A 106 -10.44 -13.81 17.03
C LEU A 106 -9.75 -15.13 17.41
N ALA A 107 -8.57 -15.06 18.01
CA ALA A 107 -7.83 -16.22 18.53
C ALA A 107 -8.20 -16.54 19.99
N SER A 108 -9.36 -16.05 20.48
CA SER A 108 -9.77 -16.25 21.86
C SER A 108 -10.00 -17.73 22.20
N PRO A 109 -9.87 -18.13 23.47
CA PRO A 109 -10.18 -19.48 23.93
C PRO A 109 -11.64 -19.82 23.57
N GLY A 110 -11.82 -20.79 22.67
CA GLY A 110 -13.11 -21.14 22.06
C GLY A 110 -13.08 -21.20 20.53
N SER A 111 -12.08 -20.56 19.91
CA SER A 111 -11.84 -20.68 18.47
C SER A 111 -11.19 -22.03 18.11
N ASN A 112 -11.45 -22.48 16.88
CA ASN A 112 -10.83 -23.69 16.34
C ASN A 112 -9.28 -23.54 16.33
N PRO A 113 -8.52 -24.48 16.92
CA PRO A 113 -7.06 -24.39 16.97
C PRO A 113 -6.38 -24.27 15.61
N ALA A 114 -6.88 -24.97 14.60
CA ALA A 114 -6.30 -24.92 13.24
C ALA A 114 -6.49 -23.52 12.61
N GLU A 115 -7.67 -22.92 12.82
CA GLU A 115 -7.96 -21.57 12.35
C GLU A 115 -7.15 -20.52 13.12
N ALA A 116 -6.97 -20.69 14.43
CA ALA A 116 -6.13 -19.80 15.23
C ALA A 116 -4.68 -19.78 14.74
N VAL A 117 -4.11 -20.96 14.40
CA VAL A 117 -2.77 -21.05 13.80
C VAL A 117 -2.70 -20.35 12.45
N ALA A 118 -3.67 -20.61 11.56
CA ALA A 118 -3.73 -19.96 10.25
C ALA A 118 -3.88 -18.43 10.37
N LEU A 119 -4.66 -17.96 11.33
CA LEU A 119 -4.87 -16.54 11.60
C LEU A 119 -3.57 -15.85 12.08
N VAL A 120 -2.82 -16.49 12.97
CA VAL A 120 -1.52 -16.00 13.43
C VAL A 120 -0.52 -15.96 12.27
N ALA A 121 -0.47 -17.00 11.44
CA ALA A 121 0.40 -17.02 10.27
C ALA A 121 0.06 -15.89 9.28
N GLY A 122 -1.24 -15.64 9.03
CA GLY A 122 -1.68 -14.52 8.21
C GLY A 122 -1.32 -13.15 8.79
N TYR A 123 -1.46 -12.99 10.11
CA TYR A 123 -1.04 -11.78 10.82
C TYR A 123 0.46 -11.52 10.69
N VAL A 124 1.29 -12.55 10.87
CA VAL A 124 2.74 -12.45 10.71
C VAL A 124 3.06 -12.03 9.27
N ARG A 125 2.48 -12.68 8.27
CA ARG A 125 2.72 -12.33 6.85
C ARG A 125 2.37 -10.88 6.51
N LEU A 126 1.31 -10.35 7.11
CA LEU A 126 0.86 -8.97 6.89
C LEU A 126 1.80 -7.93 7.50
N LEU A 127 2.50 -8.27 8.59
CA LEU A 127 3.21 -7.29 9.41
C LEU A 127 4.72 -7.50 9.47
N ASP A 128 5.19 -8.69 9.13
CA ASP A 128 6.60 -9.00 9.08
C ASP A 128 7.26 -8.28 7.91
N GLY A 129 8.49 -7.80 8.15
CA GLY A 129 9.35 -7.13 7.19
C GLY A 129 10.46 -8.02 6.65
N SER A 130 10.47 -9.31 7.01
CA SER A 130 11.40 -10.27 6.43
C SER A 130 11.24 -10.33 4.90
N GLU A 131 12.37 -10.30 4.17
CA GLU A 131 12.37 -10.29 2.70
C GLU A 131 11.77 -11.56 2.08
N GLU A 132 11.73 -12.66 2.84
CA GLU A 132 11.29 -13.96 2.33
C GLU A 132 9.76 -14.09 2.28
N CYS A 133 9.01 -13.42 3.14
CA CYS A 133 7.54 -13.58 3.25
C CYS A 133 6.76 -12.34 3.69
N GLY A 134 7.44 -11.26 4.08
CA GLY A 134 6.83 -10.09 4.71
C GLY A 134 6.22 -9.10 3.74
N MET A 135 5.02 -8.59 4.07
CA MET A 135 4.36 -7.52 3.29
C MET A 135 4.66 -6.11 3.82
N GLU A 136 5.35 -5.96 4.96
CA GLU A 136 5.53 -4.67 5.63
C GLU A 136 6.17 -3.59 4.75
N VAL A 137 7.32 -3.90 4.16
CA VAL A 137 8.16 -2.93 3.42
C VAL A 137 7.67 -2.71 2.00
N SER A 138 6.98 -3.72 1.45
CA SER A 138 6.45 -3.70 0.10
C SER A 138 5.15 -2.92 0.01
N TYR A 139 4.33 -2.91 1.05
CA TYR A 139 2.98 -2.35 0.98
C TYR A 139 2.91 -1.01 1.72
N GLN A 140 2.40 -0.01 1.01
CA GLN A 140 2.17 1.31 1.55
C GLN A 140 0.71 1.72 1.33
N VAL A 141 0.24 2.58 2.22
CA VAL A 141 -1.13 3.09 2.26
C VAL A 141 -1.10 4.60 2.14
N ILE A 142 -1.90 5.14 1.23
CA ILE A 142 -2.18 6.57 1.12
C ILE A 142 -3.70 6.76 1.14
N ALA A 143 -4.14 7.85 1.76
CA ALA A 143 -5.53 8.27 1.74
C ALA A 143 -5.68 9.59 0.99
N ILE A 144 -6.70 9.64 0.13
CA ILE A 144 -7.21 10.87 -0.48
C ILE A 144 -8.56 11.15 0.17
N HIS A 145 -8.73 12.33 0.72
CA HIS A 145 -9.87 12.68 1.56
C HIS A 145 -10.28 14.14 1.41
N GLN A 146 -11.44 14.51 1.92
CA GLN A 146 -11.80 15.93 2.03
C GLN A 146 -10.91 16.60 3.10
N ALA A 147 -10.43 17.80 2.84
CA ALA A 147 -9.50 18.54 3.69
C ALA A 147 -10.08 18.90 5.07
N GLY A 148 -11.41 18.86 5.22
CA GLY A 148 -12.08 18.99 6.52
C GLY A 148 -11.83 17.82 7.46
N LEU A 149 -11.48 16.63 6.95
CA LEU A 149 -11.05 15.50 7.79
C LEU A 149 -9.59 15.66 8.18
N ARG A 150 -9.36 16.04 9.43
CA ARG A 150 -8.01 16.25 9.99
C ARG A 150 -7.43 15.01 10.66
N GLU A 151 -8.28 14.09 11.11
CA GLU A 151 -7.87 12.86 11.78
C GLU A 151 -8.42 11.66 11.03
N LEU A 152 -7.52 10.93 10.39
CA LEU A 152 -7.83 9.67 9.74
C LEU A 152 -7.25 8.53 10.58
N GLY A 153 -8.12 7.60 10.98
CA GLY A 153 -7.68 6.37 11.63
C GLY A 153 -6.62 5.67 10.78
N GLY A 154 -5.56 5.20 11.43
CA GLY A 154 -4.44 4.55 10.74
C GLY A 154 -3.37 5.50 10.20
N PHE A 155 -3.64 6.80 10.06
CA PHE A 155 -2.69 7.82 9.59
C PHE A 155 -2.26 8.74 10.73
N LEU A 156 -1.84 8.15 11.85
CA LEU A 156 -1.34 8.93 12.98
C LEU A 156 -0.15 9.77 12.50
N ARG A 157 -0.24 11.09 12.65
CA ARG A 157 0.94 11.94 12.56
C ARG A 157 1.88 11.45 13.63
N VAL A 158 3.06 10.97 13.23
CA VAL A 158 4.21 10.91 14.13
C VAL A 158 4.38 12.36 14.57
N ARG A 159 3.81 12.73 15.73
CA ARG A 159 4.20 13.98 16.37
C ARG A 159 5.68 13.78 16.59
N ASP A 160 6.50 14.68 16.06
CA ASP A 160 7.93 14.74 16.37
C ASP A 160 8.05 14.81 17.90
N THR A 161 8.12 13.65 18.55
CA THR A 161 8.63 13.52 19.89
C THR A 161 10.09 13.83 19.74
N LYS A 162 10.41 15.13 19.76
CA LYS A 162 11.76 15.60 20.04
C LYS A 162 12.17 14.84 21.30
N CYS A 163 13.12 13.91 21.15
CA CYS A 163 13.90 13.43 22.26
C CYS A 163 14.51 14.67 22.92
N GLY A 164 13.93 15.08 24.05
CA GLY A 164 14.63 15.90 25.01
C GLY A 164 15.78 15.06 25.54
N ILE A 165 16.98 15.42 25.14
CA ILE A 165 18.22 15.12 25.86
C ILE A 165 18.43 16.27 26.83
#